data_AF-A0A7G8FJD3-F1
#
_entry.id   AF-A0A7G8FJD3-F1
#
_cell.length_a   1.000
_cell.length_b   1.000
_cell.length_c   1.000
_cell.angle_alpha   90.00
_cell.angle_beta   90.00
_cell.angle_gamma   90.00
#
_symmetry.space_group_name_H-M   'P 1'
#
loop_
_entity.id
_entity.type
_entity.pdbx_description
1 polymer ?
#
loop_
_entity_poly.entity_id
_entity_poly.type
_entity_poly.pdbx_seq_one_letter_code
_entity_poly.pdbx_strand_id
1 'polypeptide(L)'
;MSSKTTTAFLKELKDGDLKGTVNQVLATCAVIARAKDVLSDEDFRDLRDQSPYTEKVWSKLLQVGMDNRLEGVKEHLPPSYTTLHKIHCLTDEELKKGVQDGHIHPKVSQGSLDRWLKFERFQKDEEAPPEDFSSLVTILGPSGIEEDTLSRFKGDLEKLVGIYGFRTQYEGGQTMVALRQQRSQDNAGVLAQTLNKELKSTWEAATEELKTQFSLTSLDDLIQAPMTTFTGFLNRHRKGRDEFWTFHAHDYIHKIALEYLKASSRAQRFNYRRRLKEVAETHEHLASKVQETLDGVMNY
;
A
#
# COMPACT_ATOMS: atom_id res chain seq x y z
N MET A 1 -31.67 40.43 -10.28
CA MET A 1 -31.16 39.17 -9.70
C MET A 1 -30.68 39.49 -8.29
N SER A 2 -31.30 38.90 -7.27
CA SER A 2 -31.01 39.25 -5.86
C SER A 2 -29.58 38.83 -5.52
N SER A 3 -28.75 39.76 -5.07
CA SER A 3 -27.41 39.47 -4.54
C SER A 3 -27.57 38.49 -3.37
N LYS A 4 -27.17 37.23 -3.56
CA LYS A 4 -27.19 36.22 -2.49
C LYS A 4 -26.07 36.58 -1.52
N THR A 5 -26.42 36.79 -0.26
CA THR A 5 -25.47 37.10 0.81
C THR A 5 -24.74 35.84 1.28
N THR A 6 -23.58 36.00 1.90
CA THR A 6 -22.77 34.95 2.55
C THR A 6 -23.62 34.02 3.41
N THR A 7 -24.61 34.56 4.14
CA THR A 7 -25.56 33.81 4.97
C THR A 7 -26.43 32.84 4.18
N ALA A 8 -26.83 33.18 2.95
CA ALA A 8 -27.65 32.31 2.10
C ALA A 8 -26.86 31.09 1.62
N PHE A 9 -25.61 31.29 1.18
CA PHE A 9 -24.72 30.20 0.81
C PHE A 9 -24.38 29.32 2.02
N LEU A 10 -24.13 29.91 3.19
CA LEU A 10 -23.85 29.17 4.41
C LEU A 10 -25.00 28.23 4.80
N LYS A 11 -26.25 28.68 4.62
CA LYS A 11 -27.43 27.85 4.84
C LYS A 11 -27.48 26.67 3.86
N GLU A 12 -27.30 26.93 2.57
CA GLU A 12 -27.25 25.88 1.53
C GLU A 12 -26.15 24.84 1.82
N LEU A 13 -24.99 25.27 2.35
CA LEU A 13 -23.88 24.37 2.68
C LEU A 13 -24.11 23.54 3.94
N LYS A 14 -24.85 24.07 4.93
CA LYS A 14 -25.25 23.33 6.14
C LYS A 14 -26.33 22.29 5.87
N ASP A 15 -27.19 22.55 4.89
CA ASP A 15 -28.23 21.62 4.44
C ASP A 15 -27.66 20.55 3.47
N GLY A 16 -26.42 20.73 3.01
CA GLY A 16 -25.71 19.78 2.14
C GLY A 16 -25.25 18.52 2.87
N ASP A 17 -25.26 17.39 2.16
CA ASP A 17 -24.82 16.09 2.70
C ASP A 17 -23.74 15.46 1.82
N LEU A 18 -22.51 15.41 2.34
CA LEU A 18 -21.36 14.76 1.71
C LEU A 18 -21.36 13.22 1.85
N LYS A 19 -22.27 12.65 2.65
CA LYS A 19 -22.48 11.21 2.80
C LYS A 19 -23.70 10.70 2.04
N GLY A 20 -24.40 11.61 1.36
CA GLY A 20 -25.61 11.32 0.60
C GLY A 20 -25.33 10.72 -0.78
N THR A 21 -26.29 10.90 -1.68
CA THR A 21 -26.21 10.52 -3.09
C THR A 21 -25.21 11.39 -3.85
N VAL A 22 -24.76 10.90 -5.01
CA VAL A 22 -23.92 11.65 -5.97
C VAL A 22 -24.47 13.05 -6.22
N ASN A 23 -25.79 13.15 -6.41
CA ASN A 23 -26.48 14.41 -6.68
C ASN A 23 -26.38 15.40 -5.52
N GLN A 24 -26.48 14.93 -4.28
CA GLN A 24 -26.34 15.78 -3.09
C GLN A 24 -24.90 16.27 -2.93
N VAL A 25 -23.92 15.41 -3.20
CA VAL A 25 -22.50 15.80 -3.15
C VAL A 25 -22.18 16.81 -4.25
N LEU A 26 -22.58 16.54 -5.51
CA LEU A 26 -22.38 17.47 -6.63
C LEU A 26 -23.13 18.80 -6.42
N ALA A 27 -24.34 18.77 -5.86
CA ALA A 27 -25.08 19.99 -5.52
C ALA A 27 -24.30 20.84 -4.51
N THR A 28 -23.71 20.21 -3.49
CA THR A 28 -22.86 20.90 -2.50
C THR A 28 -21.63 21.52 -3.18
N CYS A 29 -20.96 20.78 -4.07
CA CYS A 29 -19.84 21.30 -4.86
C CYS A 29 -20.26 22.51 -5.73
N ALA A 30 -21.42 22.44 -6.37
CA ALA A 30 -21.96 23.52 -7.20
C ALA A 30 -22.35 24.77 -6.38
N VAL A 31 -22.78 24.61 -5.12
CA VAL A 31 -23.00 25.74 -4.19
C VAL A 31 -21.68 26.47 -3.94
N ILE A 32 -20.60 25.74 -3.67
CA ILE A 32 -19.26 26.34 -3.43
C ILE A 32 -18.73 27.03 -4.68
N ALA A 33 -18.87 26.41 -5.87
CA ALA A 33 -18.46 27.02 -7.13
C ALA A 33 -19.24 28.32 -7.41
N ARG A 34 -20.57 28.30 -7.27
CA ARG A 34 -21.41 29.51 -7.42
C ARG A 34 -21.06 30.60 -6.40
N ALA A 35 -20.74 30.23 -5.16
CA ALA A 35 -20.33 31.18 -4.15
C ALA A 35 -19.03 31.90 -4.55
N LYS A 36 -18.07 31.19 -5.16
CA LYS A 36 -16.83 31.78 -5.66
C LYS A 36 -17.07 32.79 -6.79
N ASP A 37 -18.06 32.53 -7.65
CA ASP A 37 -18.37 33.42 -8.77
C ASP A 37 -19.17 34.68 -8.37
N VAL A 38 -19.89 34.62 -7.23
CA VAL A 38 -20.82 35.67 -6.79
C VAL A 38 -20.26 36.52 -5.66
N LEU A 39 -19.51 35.92 -4.73
CA LEU A 39 -18.98 36.60 -3.55
C LEU A 39 -17.64 37.27 -3.85
N SER A 40 -17.31 38.30 -3.06
CA SER A 40 -15.96 38.85 -3.04
C SER A 40 -14.96 37.85 -2.46
N ASP A 41 -13.66 38.03 -2.70
CA ASP A 41 -12.63 37.16 -2.13
C ASP A 41 -12.65 37.14 -0.59
N GLU A 42 -13.02 38.26 0.04
CA GLU A 42 -13.15 38.38 1.49
C GLU A 42 -14.38 37.60 1.99
N ASP A 43 -15.55 37.84 1.38
CA ASP A 43 -16.79 37.14 1.71
C ASP A 43 -16.69 35.62 1.46
N PHE A 44 -15.95 35.21 0.43
CA PHE A 44 -15.74 33.80 0.11
C PHE A 44 -14.82 33.10 1.12
N ARG A 45 -13.80 33.80 1.64
CA ARG A 45 -12.96 33.31 2.74
C ARG A 45 -13.77 33.19 4.03
N ASP A 46 -14.57 34.20 4.33
CA ASP A 46 -15.47 34.18 5.49
C ASP A 46 -16.48 33.04 5.39
N LEU A 47 -17.04 32.79 4.20
CA LEU A 47 -17.93 31.66 3.97
C LEU A 47 -17.24 30.32 4.25
N ARG A 48 -16.01 30.15 3.74
CA ARG A 48 -15.21 28.94 3.97
C ARG A 48 -14.98 28.71 5.46
N ASP A 49 -14.56 29.74 6.17
CA ASP A 49 -14.17 29.65 7.58
C ASP A 49 -15.38 29.42 8.49
N GLN A 50 -16.57 29.87 8.08
CA GLN A 50 -17.84 29.59 8.77
C GLN A 50 -18.50 28.26 8.36
N SER A 51 -18.02 27.63 7.29
CA SER A 51 -18.60 26.40 6.75
C SER A 51 -18.35 25.19 7.68
N PRO A 52 -19.15 24.11 7.56
CA PRO A 52 -18.89 22.88 8.30
C PRO A 52 -17.68 22.07 7.79
N TYR A 53 -16.95 22.58 6.79
CA TYR A 53 -15.89 21.84 6.10
C TYR A 53 -14.51 22.39 6.46
N THR A 54 -13.57 21.48 6.70
CA THR A 54 -12.14 21.87 6.81
C THR A 54 -11.66 22.48 5.51
N GLU A 55 -10.64 23.35 5.56
CA GLU A 55 -10.02 23.97 4.38
C GLU A 55 -9.62 22.96 3.29
N LYS A 56 -9.09 21.80 3.71
CA LYS A 56 -8.71 20.71 2.79
C LYS A 56 -9.91 20.11 2.06
N VAL A 57 -11.05 19.94 2.75
CA VAL A 57 -12.28 19.43 2.15
C VAL A 57 -12.89 20.48 1.24
N TRP A 58 -12.94 21.74 1.69
CA TRP A 58 -13.41 22.87 0.90
C TRP A 58 -12.71 22.96 -0.46
N SER A 59 -11.38 22.93 -0.48
CA SER A 59 -10.58 23.00 -1.70
C SER A 59 -10.95 21.89 -2.70
N LYS A 60 -11.15 20.66 -2.21
CA LYS A 60 -11.57 19.52 -3.06
C LYS A 60 -12.96 19.69 -3.64
N LEU A 61 -13.92 20.12 -2.82
CA LEU A 61 -15.30 20.32 -3.26
C LEU A 61 -15.39 21.45 -4.29
N LEU A 62 -14.61 22.52 -4.11
CA LEU A 62 -14.50 23.61 -5.07
C LEU A 62 -13.96 23.11 -6.42
N GLN A 63 -12.87 22.34 -6.40
CA GLN A 63 -12.28 21.77 -7.62
C GLN A 63 -13.27 20.89 -8.38
N VAL A 64 -14.00 20.02 -7.67
CA VAL A 64 -15.07 19.20 -8.25
C VAL A 64 -16.20 20.06 -8.80
N GLY A 65 -16.61 21.12 -8.08
CA GLY A 65 -17.70 22.00 -8.48
C GLY A 65 -17.38 22.88 -9.70
N MET A 66 -16.10 23.12 -9.97
CA MET A 66 -15.63 23.83 -11.15
C MET A 66 -15.46 22.90 -12.38
N ASP A 67 -15.63 21.59 -12.23
CA ASP A 67 -15.45 20.62 -13.31
C ASP A 67 -16.75 20.31 -14.04
N ASN A 68 -16.96 21.00 -15.15
CA ASN A 68 -18.14 20.82 -16.00
C ASN A 68 -18.20 19.44 -16.68
N ARG A 69 -17.09 18.69 -16.76
CA ARG A 69 -17.05 17.37 -17.43
C ARG A 69 -17.85 16.33 -16.66
N LEU A 70 -17.95 16.48 -15.34
CA LEU A 70 -18.61 15.51 -14.47
C LEU A 70 -20.12 15.42 -14.70
N GLU A 71 -20.77 16.50 -15.16
CA GLU A 71 -22.21 16.48 -15.42
C GLU A 71 -22.56 15.53 -16.58
N GLY A 72 -21.69 15.41 -17.59
CA GLY A 72 -21.89 14.50 -18.73
C GLY A 72 -21.76 13.01 -18.40
N VAL A 73 -21.15 12.68 -17.25
CA VAL A 73 -20.90 11.28 -16.82
C VAL A 73 -21.55 10.97 -15.47
N LYS A 74 -22.46 11.82 -15.01
CA LYS A 74 -23.07 11.82 -13.68
C LYS A 74 -23.66 10.47 -13.24
N GLU A 75 -24.28 9.75 -14.17
CA GLU A 75 -24.87 8.42 -13.95
C GLU A 75 -23.83 7.35 -13.58
N HIS A 76 -22.56 7.58 -13.92
CA HIS A 76 -21.45 6.66 -13.64
C HIS A 76 -20.65 7.04 -12.39
N LEU A 77 -20.91 8.20 -11.79
CA LEU A 77 -20.09 8.72 -10.70
C LEU A 77 -20.41 8.04 -9.34
N PRO A 78 -19.41 7.85 -8.47
CA PRO A 78 -19.60 7.38 -7.12
C PRO A 78 -20.02 8.51 -6.16
N PRO A 79 -20.74 8.20 -5.07
CA PRO A 79 -21.23 9.22 -4.13
C PRO A 79 -20.15 9.81 -3.22
N SER A 80 -18.92 9.27 -3.25
CA SER A 80 -17.84 9.73 -2.38
C SER A 80 -17.16 10.98 -2.95
N TYR A 81 -17.18 12.10 -2.21
CA TYR A 81 -16.49 13.34 -2.60
C TYR A 81 -14.97 13.14 -2.79
N THR A 82 -14.33 12.21 -2.07
CA THR A 82 -12.91 11.92 -2.27
C THR A 82 -12.64 11.19 -3.57
N THR A 83 -13.57 10.32 -3.99
CA THR A 83 -13.48 9.62 -5.27
C THR A 83 -13.84 10.56 -6.42
N LEU A 84 -14.85 11.41 -6.26
CA LEU A 84 -15.19 12.47 -7.23
C LEU A 84 -14.02 13.42 -7.47
N HIS A 85 -13.36 13.86 -6.40
CA HIS A 85 -12.13 14.66 -6.51
C HIS A 85 -11.04 13.96 -7.30
N LYS A 86 -10.89 12.64 -7.14
CA LYS A 86 -9.94 11.85 -7.92
C LYS A 86 -10.34 11.78 -9.41
N ILE A 87 -11.64 11.64 -9.70
CA ILE A 87 -12.17 11.63 -11.07
C ILE A 87 -11.96 12.99 -11.74
N HIS A 88 -12.11 14.09 -11.00
CA HIS A 88 -11.77 15.42 -11.48
C HIS A 88 -10.30 15.53 -11.93
N CYS A 89 -9.37 14.86 -11.24
CA CYS A 89 -7.95 14.87 -11.60
C CYS A 89 -7.59 14.01 -12.84
N LEU A 90 -8.58 13.43 -13.53
CA LEU A 90 -8.37 12.67 -14.76
C LEU A 90 -8.29 13.59 -15.98
N THR A 91 -7.55 13.16 -17.00
CA THR A 91 -7.65 13.77 -18.34
C THR A 91 -8.99 13.42 -18.99
N ASP A 92 -9.35 14.10 -20.07
CA ASP A 92 -10.60 13.85 -20.79
C ASP A 92 -10.61 12.44 -21.40
N GLU A 93 -9.47 11.98 -21.90
CA GLU A 93 -9.25 10.65 -22.46
C GLU A 93 -9.42 9.58 -21.38
N GLU A 94 -8.82 9.79 -20.21
CA GLU A 94 -8.93 8.87 -19.08
C GLU A 94 -10.36 8.81 -18.57
N LEU A 95 -11.03 9.96 -18.42
CA LEU A 95 -12.41 10.00 -17.97
C LEU A 95 -13.32 9.21 -18.92
N LYS A 96 -13.18 9.46 -20.23
CA LYS A 96 -13.96 8.77 -21.26
C LYS A 96 -13.69 7.27 -21.26
N LYS A 97 -12.42 6.87 -21.22
CA LYS A 97 -12.00 5.47 -21.20
C LYS A 97 -12.47 4.77 -19.93
N GLY A 98 -12.30 5.40 -18.77
CA GLY A 98 -12.72 4.86 -17.48
C GLY A 98 -14.22 4.60 -17.39
N VAL A 99 -15.05 5.46 -18.00
CA VAL A 99 -16.49 5.23 -18.14
C VAL A 99 -16.78 4.09 -19.13
N GLN A 100 -16.16 4.11 -20.31
CA GLN A 100 -16.38 3.11 -21.36
C GLN A 100 -16.00 1.69 -20.90
N ASP A 101 -14.88 1.56 -20.20
CA ASP A 101 -14.35 0.28 -19.70
C ASP A 101 -15.00 -0.15 -18.37
N GLY A 102 -15.91 0.66 -17.82
CA GLY A 102 -16.64 0.35 -16.60
C GLY A 102 -15.82 0.49 -15.31
N HIS A 103 -14.64 1.12 -15.36
CA HIS A 103 -13.81 1.40 -14.19
C HIS A 103 -14.32 2.60 -13.37
N ILE A 104 -15.06 3.51 -13.99
CA ILE A 104 -15.82 4.57 -13.34
C ILE A 104 -17.28 4.12 -13.29
N HIS A 105 -17.75 3.78 -12.08
CA HIS A 105 -19.12 3.35 -11.84
C HIS A 105 -19.55 3.74 -10.41
N PRO A 106 -20.85 3.75 -10.08
CA PRO A 106 -21.34 4.28 -8.79
C PRO A 106 -20.81 3.58 -7.53
N LYS A 107 -20.28 2.34 -7.68
CA LYS A 107 -19.72 1.54 -6.59
C LYS A 107 -18.19 1.55 -6.57
N VAL A 108 -17.53 2.33 -7.43
CA VAL A 108 -16.07 2.34 -7.51
C VAL A 108 -15.49 2.93 -6.22
N SER A 109 -14.56 2.20 -5.61
CA SER A 109 -13.77 2.72 -4.51
C SER A 109 -12.58 3.52 -5.04
N GLN A 110 -12.14 4.51 -4.27
CA GLN A 110 -10.96 5.29 -4.60
C GLN A 110 -9.73 4.39 -4.89
N GLY A 111 -9.52 3.33 -4.09
CA GLY A 111 -8.42 2.39 -4.30
C GLY A 111 -8.56 1.50 -5.54
N SER A 112 -9.78 1.27 -6.05
CA SER A 112 -9.98 0.60 -7.33
C SER A 112 -9.63 1.51 -8.49
N LEU A 113 -10.05 2.78 -8.42
CA LEU A 113 -9.71 3.79 -9.41
C LEU A 113 -8.19 4.04 -9.44
N ASP A 114 -7.53 4.12 -8.28
CA ASP A 114 -6.07 4.24 -8.20
C ASP A 114 -5.34 3.05 -8.84
N ARG A 115 -5.86 1.83 -8.70
CA ARG A 115 -5.26 0.64 -9.33
C ARG A 115 -5.44 0.65 -10.84
N TRP A 116 -6.61 1.04 -11.32
CA TRP A 116 -6.86 1.16 -12.76
C TRP A 116 -6.02 2.27 -13.38
N LEU A 117 -5.91 3.45 -12.76
CA LEU A 117 -5.01 4.51 -13.24
C LEU A 117 -3.56 4.06 -13.24
N LYS A 118 -3.17 3.27 -12.24
CA LYS A 118 -1.86 2.63 -12.21
C LYS A 118 -1.65 1.60 -13.30
N PHE A 119 -2.70 0.98 -13.81
CA PHE A 119 -2.59 0.07 -14.95
C PHE A 119 -2.53 0.88 -16.26
N GLU A 120 -3.45 1.82 -16.45
CA GLU A 120 -3.57 2.66 -17.65
C GLU A 120 -2.34 3.50 -17.93
N ARG A 121 -1.79 4.15 -16.89
CA ARG A 121 -0.63 5.03 -17.04
C ARG A 121 0.71 4.30 -17.02
N PHE A 122 0.75 3.02 -16.65
CA PHE A 122 2.03 2.32 -16.37
C PHE A 122 2.21 0.95 -17.05
N GLN A 123 1.16 0.29 -17.59
CA GLN A 123 1.27 -1.02 -18.26
C GLN A 123 1.10 -0.97 -19.79
N LYS A 124 0.87 0.21 -20.39
CA LYS A 124 1.11 0.40 -21.82
C LYS A 124 2.57 0.84 -22.02
N ASP A 125 3.41 -0.17 -22.16
CA ASP A 125 4.77 -0.20 -22.70
C ASP A 125 5.97 0.35 -21.89
N GLU A 126 6.98 -0.54 -21.86
CA GLU A 126 8.30 -0.45 -21.27
C GLU A 126 9.30 0.36 -22.10
N GLU A 127 8.90 1.08 -23.15
CA GLU A 127 9.86 1.80 -24.02
C GLU A 127 9.34 3.19 -24.39
N ALA A 128 10.12 4.21 -24.03
CA ALA A 128 9.97 5.65 -24.24
C ALA A 128 8.99 6.44 -23.32
N PRO A 129 9.37 7.66 -22.88
CA PRO A 129 8.43 8.63 -22.37
C PRO A 129 7.45 9.04 -23.48
N PRO A 130 6.13 9.16 -23.20
CA PRO A 130 5.17 9.68 -24.18
C PRO A 130 5.61 11.07 -24.66
N GLU A 131 5.27 11.42 -25.90
CA GLU A 131 5.68 12.69 -26.55
C GLU A 131 5.32 13.96 -25.74
N ASP A 132 4.33 13.86 -24.85
CA ASP A 132 3.85 14.95 -24.01
C ASP A 132 4.66 15.16 -22.71
N PHE A 133 5.66 14.31 -22.42
CA PHE A 133 6.48 14.41 -21.22
C PHE A 133 7.83 15.04 -21.52
N SER A 134 8.12 16.17 -20.87
CA SER A 134 9.45 16.80 -20.89
C SER A 134 10.20 16.51 -19.58
N SER A 135 11.52 16.32 -19.70
CA SER A 135 12.38 16.22 -18.51
C SER A 135 12.41 17.57 -17.80
N LEU A 136 11.89 17.63 -16.57
CA LEU A 136 11.89 18.85 -15.76
C LEU A 136 13.22 19.03 -15.02
N VAL A 137 13.76 17.96 -14.46
CA VAL A 137 14.97 17.97 -13.63
C VAL A 137 15.73 16.67 -13.79
N THR A 138 17.05 16.76 -14.01
CA THR A 138 17.98 15.63 -13.91
C THR A 138 18.74 15.72 -12.59
N ILE A 139 18.73 14.65 -11.80
CA ILE A 139 19.38 14.62 -10.49
C ILE A 139 20.67 13.81 -10.60
N LEU A 140 21.81 14.48 -10.40
CA LEU A 140 23.13 13.85 -10.40
C LEU A 140 23.54 13.47 -8.97
N GLY A 141 23.89 12.20 -8.76
CA GLY A 141 24.40 11.69 -7.50
C GLY A 141 25.90 11.39 -7.56
N PRO A 142 26.63 11.40 -6.43
CA PRO A 142 28.02 10.92 -6.38
C PRO A 142 28.12 9.43 -6.75
N SER A 143 29.25 9.02 -7.34
CA SER A 143 29.49 7.67 -7.87
C SER A 143 29.58 6.54 -6.83
N GLY A 144 29.38 6.85 -5.56
CA GLY A 144 29.44 5.91 -4.43
C GLY A 144 28.38 6.18 -3.37
N ILE A 145 27.18 6.62 -3.77
CA ILE A 145 26.04 6.71 -2.84
C ILE A 145 25.83 5.36 -2.15
N GLU A 146 25.79 5.37 -0.82
CA GLU A 146 25.40 4.19 -0.04
C GLU A 146 23.97 3.78 -0.37
N GLU A 147 23.73 2.47 -0.48
CA GLU A 147 22.45 1.90 -0.92
C GLU A 147 21.26 2.36 -0.07
N ASP A 148 21.44 2.48 1.25
CA ASP A 148 20.42 2.98 2.17
C ASP A 148 20.06 4.45 1.89
N THR A 149 21.06 5.27 1.54
CA THR A 149 20.86 6.67 1.15
C THR A 149 20.10 6.77 -0.17
N LEU A 150 20.47 5.94 -1.16
CA LEU A 150 19.74 5.84 -2.43
C LEU A 150 18.29 5.40 -2.20
N SER A 151 18.07 4.44 -1.31
CA SER A 151 16.74 3.92 -0.98
C SER A 151 15.84 4.98 -0.36
N ARG A 152 16.36 5.74 0.63
CA ARG A 152 15.64 6.87 1.25
C ARG A 152 15.28 7.93 0.21
N PHE A 153 16.25 8.30 -0.62
CA PHE A 153 16.05 9.28 -1.69
C PHE A 153 14.98 8.85 -2.70
N LYS A 154 15.01 7.59 -3.17
CA LYS A 154 13.96 7.03 -4.03
C LYS A 154 12.59 7.03 -3.35
N GLY A 155 12.54 6.71 -2.06
CA GLY A 155 11.32 6.77 -1.26
C GLY A 155 10.74 8.19 -1.14
N ASP A 156 11.59 9.20 -1.02
CA ASP A 156 11.15 10.60 -1.02
C ASP A 156 10.68 11.06 -2.41
N LEU A 157 11.33 10.61 -3.48
CA LEU A 157 10.85 10.81 -4.84
C LEU A 157 9.47 10.17 -5.07
N GLU A 158 9.22 8.96 -4.58
CA GLU A 158 7.90 8.30 -4.66
C GLU A 158 6.79 9.14 -4.00
N LYS A 159 7.10 9.79 -2.87
CA LYS A 159 6.15 10.71 -2.21
C LYS A 159 5.85 11.91 -3.10
N LEU A 160 6.88 12.51 -3.69
CA LEU A 160 6.73 13.65 -4.60
C LEU A 160 5.95 13.26 -5.86
N VAL A 161 6.23 12.09 -6.43
CA VAL A 161 5.45 11.49 -7.52
C VAL A 161 3.97 11.34 -7.14
N GLY A 162 3.68 10.84 -5.94
CA GLY A 162 2.31 10.69 -5.46
C GLY A 162 1.58 12.03 -5.26
N ILE A 163 2.30 13.10 -4.94
CA ILE A 163 1.73 14.44 -4.70
C ILE A 163 1.49 15.17 -6.03
N TYR A 164 2.47 15.16 -6.93
CA TYR A 164 2.48 16.00 -8.13
C TYR A 164 2.19 15.24 -9.43
N GLY A 165 2.10 13.91 -9.39
CA GLY A 165 1.82 13.08 -10.56
C GLY A 165 3.00 12.91 -11.53
N PHE A 166 4.24 13.15 -11.08
CA PHE A 166 5.43 13.02 -11.92
C PHE A 166 5.80 11.57 -12.26
N ARG A 167 6.57 11.37 -13.33
CA ARG A 167 7.23 10.10 -13.66
C ARG A 167 8.70 10.17 -13.24
N THR A 168 9.17 9.21 -12.46
CA THR A 168 10.62 9.02 -12.23
C THR A 168 11.15 8.01 -13.24
N GLN A 169 12.16 8.42 -14.01
CA GLN A 169 12.95 7.51 -14.81
C GLN A 169 14.26 7.24 -14.07
N TYR A 170 14.54 5.97 -13.76
CA TYR A 170 15.81 5.55 -13.19
C TYR A 170 16.68 5.03 -14.32
N GLU A 171 17.95 5.42 -14.37
CA GLU A 171 18.92 4.73 -15.20
C GLU A 171 19.13 3.31 -14.65
N GLY A 172 19.02 2.30 -15.53
CA GLY A 172 18.99 0.88 -15.17
C GLY A 172 17.57 0.41 -14.83
N GLY A 173 17.03 -0.51 -15.63
CA GLY A 173 15.62 -0.95 -15.64
C GLY A 173 15.06 -1.64 -14.38
N GLN A 174 15.64 -1.43 -13.21
CA GLN A 174 15.13 -2.00 -11.96
C GLN A 174 14.21 -1.00 -11.23
N THR A 175 12.91 -1.30 -11.27
CA THR A 175 11.91 -0.61 -10.45
C THR A 175 12.13 -0.88 -8.95
N MET A 176 11.68 0.02 -8.07
CA MET A 176 11.70 -0.18 -6.61
C MET A 176 11.00 -1.47 -6.16
N VAL A 177 9.99 -1.91 -6.92
CA VAL A 177 9.28 -3.17 -6.67
C VAL A 177 10.22 -4.36 -6.94
N ALA A 178 10.95 -4.35 -8.05
CA ALA A 178 11.93 -5.38 -8.38
C ALA A 178 13.05 -5.44 -7.33
N LEU A 179 13.59 -4.29 -6.90
CA LEU A 179 14.62 -4.22 -5.85
C LEU A 179 14.11 -4.75 -4.50
N ARG A 180 12.89 -4.39 -4.09
CA ARG A 180 12.27 -4.90 -2.85
C ARG A 180 12.04 -6.41 -2.93
N GLN A 181 11.62 -6.91 -4.09
CA GLN A 181 11.40 -8.34 -4.29
C GLN A 181 12.73 -9.11 -4.27
N GLN A 182 13.77 -8.60 -4.92
CA GLN A 182 15.11 -9.16 -4.89
C GLN A 182 15.66 -9.21 -3.45
N ARG A 183 15.58 -8.10 -2.70
CA ARG A 183 16.01 -8.07 -1.29
C ARG A 183 15.24 -9.05 -0.41
N SER A 184 13.93 -9.21 -0.67
CA SER A 184 13.11 -10.20 0.04
C SER A 184 13.55 -11.64 -0.27
N GLN A 185 13.94 -11.92 -1.51
CA GLN A 185 14.48 -13.23 -1.93
C GLN A 185 15.87 -13.48 -1.34
N ASP A 186 16.75 -12.49 -1.37
CA ASP A 186 18.10 -12.58 -0.80
C ASP A 186 18.04 -12.85 0.71
N ASN A 187 17.22 -12.08 1.44
CA ASN A 187 16.98 -12.29 2.86
C ASN A 187 16.37 -13.68 3.17
N ALA A 188 15.49 -14.17 2.30
CA ALA A 188 14.92 -15.51 2.44
C ALA A 188 15.99 -16.59 2.23
N GLY A 189 16.91 -16.39 1.27
CA GLY A 189 18.06 -17.26 1.04
C GLY A 189 18.99 -17.31 2.26
N VAL A 190 19.31 -16.14 2.85
CA VAL A 190 20.13 -16.06 4.06
C VAL A 190 19.47 -16.82 5.23
N LEU A 191 18.18 -16.61 5.47
CA LEU A 191 17.46 -17.32 6.53
C LEU A 191 17.37 -18.84 6.29
N ALA A 192 17.18 -19.26 5.04
CA ALA A 192 17.20 -20.69 4.69
C ALA A 192 18.58 -21.31 4.97
N GLN A 193 19.67 -20.60 4.68
CA GLN A 193 21.03 -21.05 5.01
C GLN A 193 21.26 -21.11 6.53
N THR A 194 20.77 -20.11 7.28
CA THR A 194 20.82 -20.13 8.76
C THR A 194 20.11 -21.35 9.32
N LEU A 195 18.87 -21.60 8.89
CA LEU A 195 18.11 -22.79 9.29
C LEU A 195 18.79 -24.09 8.88
N ASN A 196 19.41 -24.15 7.70
CA ASN A 196 20.16 -25.31 7.26
C ASN A 196 21.33 -25.62 8.20
N LYS A 197 22.05 -24.59 8.64
CA LYS A 197 23.14 -24.73 9.60
C LYS A 197 22.63 -25.15 10.99
N GLU A 198 21.59 -24.52 11.49
CA GLU A 198 21.04 -24.76 12.84
C GLU A 198 20.42 -26.16 12.96
N LEU A 199 19.70 -26.61 11.93
CA LEU A 199 18.97 -27.87 11.95
C LEU A 199 19.79 -29.08 11.47
N LYS A 200 21.01 -28.89 10.97
CA LYS A 200 21.82 -29.97 10.39
C LYS A 200 22.00 -31.16 11.33
N SER A 201 22.44 -30.92 12.57
CA SER A 201 22.65 -31.97 13.56
C SER A 201 21.33 -32.67 13.95
N THR A 202 20.24 -31.91 14.02
CA THR A 202 18.90 -32.44 14.31
C THR A 202 18.40 -33.35 13.18
N TRP A 203 18.64 -32.96 11.94
CA TRP A 203 18.30 -33.75 10.76
C TRP A 203 19.12 -35.04 10.66
N GLU A 204 20.42 -34.97 10.90
CA GLU A 204 21.32 -36.13 10.90
C GLU A 204 20.97 -37.12 12.03
N ALA A 205 20.55 -36.63 13.19
CA ALA A 205 20.13 -37.46 14.33
C ALA A 205 18.70 -38.01 14.21
N ALA A 206 17.89 -37.52 13.27
CA ALA A 206 16.51 -37.99 13.09
C ALA A 206 16.47 -39.34 12.38
N THR A 207 15.54 -40.21 12.82
CA THR A 207 15.40 -41.55 12.23
C THR A 207 14.74 -41.50 10.85
N GLU A 208 15.04 -42.49 10.02
CA GLU A 208 14.50 -42.58 8.66
C GLU A 208 12.98 -42.79 8.65
N GLU A 209 12.41 -43.45 9.68
CA GLU A 209 10.96 -43.60 9.82
C GLU A 209 10.29 -42.23 10.05
N LEU A 210 10.94 -41.36 10.83
CA LEU A 210 10.43 -40.02 11.09
C LEU A 210 10.47 -39.15 9.83
N LYS A 211 11.59 -39.18 9.09
CA LYS A 211 11.72 -38.46 7.81
C LYS A 211 10.67 -38.93 6.81
N THR A 212 10.48 -40.25 6.72
CA THR A 212 9.45 -40.89 5.87
C THR A 212 8.04 -40.46 6.27
N GLN A 213 7.73 -40.42 7.58
CA GLN A 213 6.41 -40.04 8.10
C GLN A 213 5.98 -38.64 7.63
N PHE A 214 6.94 -37.72 7.49
CA PHE A 214 6.69 -36.35 7.02
C PHE A 214 6.96 -36.15 5.53
N SER A 215 7.27 -37.24 4.80
CA SER A 215 7.61 -37.22 3.37
C SER A 215 8.77 -36.29 3.03
N LEU A 216 9.81 -36.29 3.87
CA LEU A 216 11.00 -35.45 3.73
C LEU A 216 12.17 -36.28 3.20
N THR A 217 12.80 -35.84 2.11
CA THR A 217 13.97 -36.51 1.52
C THR A 217 15.27 -35.78 1.82
N SER A 218 15.19 -34.49 2.16
CA SER A 218 16.33 -33.65 2.49
C SER A 218 16.03 -32.66 3.62
N LEU A 219 17.08 -32.08 4.21
CA LEU A 219 16.94 -30.97 5.15
C LEU A 219 16.33 -29.73 4.48
N ASP A 220 16.61 -29.50 3.20
CA ASP A 220 15.98 -28.39 2.49
C ASP A 220 14.46 -28.62 2.38
N ASP A 221 14.00 -29.85 2.14
CA ASP A 221 12.56 -30.17 2.13
C ASP A 221 11.92 -29.79 3.47
N LEU A 222 12.58 -30.07 4.60
CA LEU A 222 12.10 -29.67 5.92
C LEU A 222 11.98 -28.15 6.03
N ILE A 223 13.02 -27.43 5.60
CA ILE A 223 13.07 -25.96 5.66
C ILE A 223 12.04 -25.32 4.73
N GLN A 224 11.77 -25.89 3.57
CA GLN A 224 10.77 -25.38 2.62
C GLN A 224 9.35 -25.84 2.93
N ALA A 225 9.18 -26.89 3.75
CA ALA A 225 7.87 -27.44 4.07
C ALA A 225 6.94 -26.45 4.79
N PRO A 226 5.61 -26.65 4.71
CA PRO A 226 4.66 -25.86 5.47
C PRO A 226 4.95 -25.88 6.98
N MET A 227 4.55 -24.82 7.68
CA MET A 227 4.81 -24.66 9.12
C MET A 227 4.33 -25.86 9.97
N THR A 228 3.24 -26.50 9.58
CA THR A 228 2.70 -27.69 10.26
C THR A 228 3.64 -28.89 10.17
N THR A 229 4.24 -29.14 9.00
CA THR A 229 5.23 -30.19 8.79
C THR A 229 6.52 -29.86 9.52
N PHE A 230 7.01 -28.62 9.41
CA PHE A 230 8.24 -28.17 10.08
C PHE A 230 8.15 -28.33 11.60
N THR A 231 7.12 -27.77 12.21
CA THR A 231 6.92 -27.87 13.67
C THR A 231 6.58 -29.29 14.12
N GLY A 232 5.79 -30.03 13.33
CA GLY A 232 5.44 -31.41 13.63
C GLY A 232 6.65 -32.33 13.68
N PHE A 233 7.56 -32.19 12.70
CA PHE A 233 8.80 -32.96 12.64
C PHE A 233 9.68 -32.70 13.87
N LEU A 234 9.97 -31.42 14.16
CA LEU A 234 10.85 -31.05 15.29
C LEU A 234 10.26 -31.45 16.65
N ASN A 235 8.96 -31.25 16.83
CA ASN A 235 8.26 -31.65 18.05
C ASN A 235 8.32 -33.17 18.26
N ARG A 236 8.14 -33.96 17.19
CA ARG A 236 8.18 -35.42 17.27
C ARG A 236 9.60 -35.97 17.46
N HIS A 237 10.60 -35.33 16.86
CA HIS A 237 12.01 -35.63 17.10
C HIS A 237 12.40 -35.40 18.58
N ARG A 238 11.94 -34.28 19.17
CA ARG A 238 12.20 -33.92 20.56
C ARG A 238 11.23 -34.53 21.59
N LYS A 239 10.28 -35.35 21.12
CA LYS A 239 9.31 -36.08 21.97
C LYS A 239 8.38 -35.18 22.80
N GLY A 240 8.14 -33.93 22.41
CA GLY A 240 7.22 -33.06 23.12
C GLY A 240 7.42 -31.57 22.90
N ARG A 241 6.38 -30.81 23.30
CA ARG A 241 6.29 -29.36 23.09
C ARG A 241 7.32 -28.59 23.92
N ASP A 242 7.61 -29.03 25.14
CA ASP A 242 8.51 -28.31 26.05
C ASP A 242 9.95 -28.37 25.57
N GLU A 243 10.39 -29.56 25.15
CA GLU A 243 11.69 -29.79 24.52
C GLU A 243 11.79 -29.03 23.19
N PHE A 244 10.70 -28.96 22.40
CA PHE A 244 10.69 -28.14 21.19
C PHE A 244 10.98 -26.66 21.48
N TRP A 245 10.32 -26.05 22.48
CA TRP A 245 10.57 -24.64 22.82
C TRP A 245 11.94 -24.43 23.45
N THR A 246 12.51 -25.45 24.09
CA THR A 246 13.86 -25.37 24.66
C THR A 246 14.94 -25.41 23.58
N PHE A 247 14.80 -26.28 22.58
CA PHE A 247 15.86 -26.55 21.59
C PHE A 247 15.66 -25.91 20.23
N HIS A 248 14.41 -25.61 19.83
CA HIS A 248 14.03 -25.18 18.48
C HIS A 248 13.23 -23.88 18.44
N ALA A 249 13.15 -23.16 19.57
CA ALA A 249 12.50 -21.85 19.61
C ALA A 249 13.08 -20.84 18.60
N HIS A 250 14.41 -20.81 18.47
CA HIS A 250 15.08 -19.90 17.53
C HIS A 250 14.81 -20.31 16.07
N ASP A 251 14.88 -21.60 15.76
CA ASP A 251 14.57 -22.15 14.45
C ASP A 251 13.12 -21.82 14.04
N TYR A 252 12.21 -21.87 15.01
CA TYR A 252 10.81 -21.50 14.80
C TYR A 252 10.65 -20.01 14.45
N ILE A 253 11.35 -19.12 15.14
CA ILE A 253 11.35 -17.68 14.85
C ILE A 253 11.91 -17.42 13.44
N HIS A 254 13.05 -18.01 13.10
CA HIS A 254 13.65 -17.91 11.77
C HIS A 254 12.73 -18.46 10.68
N LYS A 255 12.03 -19.57 10.94
CA LYS A 255 11.05 -20.15 10.02
C LYS A 255 9.84 -19.23 9.81
N ILE A 256 9.33 -18.56 10.85
CA ILE A 256 8.25 -17.56 10.66
C ILE A 256 8.74 -16.38 9.82
N ALA A 257 9.96 -15.90 10.06
CA ALA A 257 10.55 -14.82 9.27
C ALA A 257 10.73 -15.21 7.80
N LEU A 258 11.17 -16.46 7.54
CA LEU A 258 11.26 -17.01 6.19
C LEU A 258 9.90 -17.03 5.49
N GLU A 259 8.86 -17.56 6.16
CA GLU A 259 7.51 -17.60 5.60
C GLU A 259 6.94 -16.20 5.34
N TYR A 260 7.29 -15.22 6.18
CA TYR A 260 6.93 -13.82 5.97
C TYR A 260 7.53 -13.24 4.68
N LEU A 261 8.81 -13.52 4.42
CA LEU A 261 9.49 -13.05 3.21
C LEU A 261 8.95 -13.72 1.93
N LYS A 262 8.50 -14.97 2.04
CA LYS A 262 7.89 -15.73 0.92
C LYS A 262 6.42 -15.35 0.68
N ALA A 263 5.73 -14.81 1.68
CA ALA A 263 4.32 -14.45 1.56
C ALA A 263 4.10 -13.30 0.57
N SER A 264 3.21 -13.51 -0.39
CA SER A 264 2.75 -12.49 -1.35
C SER A 264 1.58 -11.66 -0.81
N SER A 265 0.85 -12.16 0.20
CA SER A 265 -0.33 -11.51 0.77
C SER A 265 -0.01 -10.70 2.03
N ARG A 266 -0.51 -9.46 2.09
CA ARG A 266 -0.43 -8.61 3.29
C ARG A 266 -1.09 -9.25 4.51
N ALA A 267 -2.19 -9.98 4.33
CA ALA A 267 -2.89 -10.64 5.43
C ALA A 267 -2.03 -11.76 6.04
N GLN A 268 -1.34 -12.54 5.21
CA GLN A 268 -0.41 -13.58 5.68
C GLN A 268 0.79 -12.97 6.41
N ARG A 269 1.38 -11.91 5.87
CA ARG A 269 2.47 -11.17 6.52
C ARG A 269 2.07 -10.63 7.89
N PHE A 270 0.87 -10.06 8.00
CA PHE A 270 0.32 -9.62 9.28
C PHE A 270 0.19 -10.79 10.27
N ASN A 271 -0.33 -11.94 9.82
CA ASN A 271 -0.48 -13.12 10.67
C ASN A 271 0.88 -13.64 11.18
N TYR A 272 1.93 -13.64 10.36
CA TYR A 272 3.27 -14.03 10.79
C TYR A 272 3.85 -13.08 11.84
N ARG A 273 3.68 -11.76 11.66
CA ARG A 273 4.08 -10.78 12.68
C ARG A 273 3.32 -10.97 13.99
N ARG A 274 1.99 -11.16 13.92
CA ARG A 274 1.15 -11.43 15.09
C ARG A 274 1.60 -12.68 15.83
N ARG A 275 1.91 -13.75 15.09
CA ARG A 275 2.38 -15.02 15.66
C ARG A 275 3.71 -14.87 16.40
N LEU A 276 4.66 -14.08 15.91
CA LEU A 276 5.89 -13.80 16.65
C LEU A 276 5.63 -13.00 17.93
N LYS A 277 4.71 -12.02 17.90
CA LYS A 277 4.33 -11.29 19.12
C LYS A 277 3.74 -12.22 20.17
N GLU A 278 2.85 -13.14 19.77
CA GLU A 278 2.30 -14.17 20.66
C GLU A 278 3.40 -15.07 21.26
N VAL A 279 4.46 -15.37 20.50
CA VAL A 279 5.63 -16.12 21.01
C VAL A 279 6.36 -15.32 22.09
N ALA A 280 6.61 -14.02 21.88
CA ALA A 280 7.27 -13.18 22.87
C ALA A 280 6.45 -13.04 24.16
N GLU A 281 5.12 -12.97 24.04
CA GLU A 281 4.19 -12.93 25.19
C GLU A 281 4.16 -14.26 25.96
N THR A 282 4.23 -15.39 25.26
CA THR A 282 4.15 -16.73 25.87
C THR A 282 5.50 -17.22 26.40
N HIS A 283 6.59 -16.79 25.79
CA HIS A 283 7.95 -17.24 26.07
C HIS A 283 8.87 -16.03 26.26
N GLU A 284 8.85 -15.45 27.47
CA GLU A 284 9.54 -14.19 27.79
C GLU A 284 11.04 -14.21 27.46
N HIS A 285 11.71 -15.35 27.64
CA HIS A 285 13.14 -15.52 27.29
C HIS A 285 13.44 -15.35 25.79
N LEU A 286 12.41 -15.40 24.92
CA LEU A 286 12.53 -15.20 23.48
C LEU A 286 12.19 -13.77 23.04
N ALA A 287 11.71 -12.91 23.94
CA ALA A 287 11.20 -11.59 23.60
C ALA A 287 12.24 -10.72 22.88
N SER A 288 13.50 -10.73 23.33
CA SER A 288 14.60 -9.99 22.66
C SER A 288 14.80 -10.46 21.22
N LYS A 289 14.89 -11.78 21.02
CA LYS A 289 15.13 -12.37 19.70
C LYS A 289 13.96 -12.14 18.75
N VAL A 290 12.74 -12.19 19.25
CA VAL A 290 11.53 -11.84 18.49
C VAL A 290 11.60 -10.38 18.05
N GLN A 291 11.94 -9.46 18.97
CA GLN A 291 12.01 -8.03 18.66
C GLN A 291 13.08 -7.74 17.61
N GLU A 292 14.28 -8.32 17.74
CA GLU A 292 15.34 -8.25 16.74
C GLU A 292 14.87 -8.74 15.36
N THR A 293 14.08 -9.81 15.32
CA THR A 293 13.56 -10.37 14.06
C THR A 293 12.50 -9.47 13.44
N LEU A 294 11.61 -8.91 14.27
CA LEU A 294 10.56 -7.98 13.82
C LEU A 294 11.16 -6.69 13.24
N ASP A 295 12.18 -6.14 13.90
CA ASP A 295 12.83 -4.89 13.51
C ASP A 295 13.89 -5.11 12.41
N GLY A 296 14.57 -6.25 12.39
CA GLY A 296 15.60 -6.52 11.38
C GLY A 296 15.02 -7.01 10.06
N VAL A 297 14.15 -8.03 10.11
CA VAL A 297 13.73 -8.78 8.91
C VAL A 297 12.33 -8.38 8.45
N MET A 298 11.43 -8.08 9.39
CA MET A 298 10.01 -7.90 9.11
C MET A 298 9.58 -6.44 9.10
N ASN A 299 10.48 -5.52 8.73
CA ASN A 299 10.30 -4.08 8.89
C ASN A 299 9.37 -3.40 7.84
N TYR A 300 8.44 -4.14 7.26
CA TYR A 300 7.58 -3.69 6.15
C TYR A 300 6.09 -3.96 6.38
#